data_AF-A0A9Q9CRE6-F1
#
_entry.id   AF-A0A9Q9CRE6-F1
#
_cell.length_a   1.000
_cell.length_b   1.000
_cell.length_c   1.000
_cell.angle_alpha   90.00
_cell.angle_beta   90.00
_cell.angle_gamma   90.00
#
_symmetry.space_group_name_H-M   'P 1'
#
loop_
_entity.id
_entity.type
_entity.pdbx_description
1 polymer ?
#
loop_
_entity_poly.entity_id
_entity_poly.type
_entity_poly.pdbx_seq_one_letter_code
_entity_poly.pdbx_strand_id
1 'polypeptide(L)' 'MDQRRIQVIVYTRKSSVQQKLSQFGHVVYVSKKMNYVCLYINEKQKDSIISKIKNLHGIQKIELGPEVLEAIK' A
#
# COMPACT_ATOMS: atom_id res chain seq x y z
N MET A 1 4.00 17.74 16.01
CA MET A 1 2.99 16.72 16.33
C MET A 1 3.34 15.47 15.54
N ASP A 2 3.75 14.39 16.20
CA ASP A 2 4.05 13.12 15.50
C ASP A 2 2.80 12.61 14.79
N GLN A 3 2.90 12.44 13.46
CA GLN A 3 1.83 11.91 12.65
C GLN A 3 2.02 10.40 12.50
N ARG A 4 1.13 9.61 13.10
CA ARG A 4 1.15 8.15 13.00
C ARG A 4 1.04 7.70 11.55
N ARG A 5 1.97 6.82 11.16
CA ARG A 5 2.03 6.19 9.84
C ARG A 5 1.60 4.73 9.95
N ILE A 6 0.98 4.21 8.91
CA ILE A 6 0.63 2.79 8.78
C ILE A 6 1.26 2.22 7.51
N GLN A 7 1.64 0.94 7.57
CA GLN A 7 2.17 0.23 6.41
C GLN A 7 1.02 -0.26 5.54
N VAL A 8 1.18 -0.18 4.23
CA VAL A 8 0.25 -0.74 3.25
C VAL A 8 1.03 -1.56 2.25
N ILE A 9 0.57 -2.77 1.99
CA ILE A 9 1.09 -3.62 0.90
C ILE A 9 0.02 -3.64 -0.19
N VAL A 10 0.40 -3.25 -1.40
CA VAL A 10 -0.49 -3.19 -2.56
C VAL A 10 0.00 -4.15 -3.62
N TYR A 11 -0.81 -5.15 -3.94
CA TYR A 11 -0.54 -6.13 -4.99
C TYR A 11 -1.17 -5.65 -6.30
N THR A 12 -0.38 -5.71 -7.37
CA THR A 12 -0.75 -5.23 -8.70
C THR A 12 -0.72 -6.37 -9.71
N ARG A 13 -1.52 -6.27 -10.78
CA ARG A 13 -1.52 -7.26 -11.87
C ARG A 13 -0.19 -7.32 -12.62
N LYS A 14 0.49 -6.17 -12.75
CA LYS A 14 1.75 -6.01 -13.48
C LYS A 14 2.60 -4.92 -12.82
N SER A 15 3.91 -4.97 -13.03
CA SER A 15 4.87 -4.02 -12.44
C SER A 15 4.71 -2.59 -12.95
N SER A 16 4.17 -2.38 -14.16
CA SER A 16 3.93 -1.04 -14.71
C SER A 16 2.93 -0.21 -13.90
N VAL A 17 2.01 -0.85 -13.16
CA VAL A 17 1.02 -0.18 -12.30
C VAL A 17 1.66 0.40 -11.03
N GLN A 18 2.79 -0.16 -10.60
CA GLN A 18 3.43 0.14 -9.31
C GLN A 18 3.91 1.59 -9.21
N GLN A 19 4.33 2.19 -10.32
CA GLN A 19 4.82 3.57 -10.36
C GLN A 19 3.77 4.59 -9.88
N LYS A 20 2.48 4.31 -10.09
CA LYS A 20 1.38 5.18 -9.64
C LYS A 20 1.22 5.18 -8.11
N LEU A 21 1.81 4.22 -7.40
CA LEU A 21 1.59 4.08 -5.96
C LEU A 21 2.41 5.07 -5.13
N SER A 22 3.48 5.65 -5.70
CA SER A 22 4.32 6.65 -5.02
C SER A 22 3.59 7.95 -4.71
N GLN A 23 2.51 8.27 -5.42
CA GLN A 23 1.71 9.48 -5.16
C GLN A 23 0.89 9.40 -3.86
N PHE A 24 0.74 8.21 -3.26
CA PHE A 24 -0.11 8.01 -2.08
C PHE A 24 0.65 7.97 -0.76
N GLY A 25 1.97 7.82 -0.79
CA GLY A 25 2.75 7.68 0.42
C GLY A 25 4.23 7.42 0.16
N HIS A 26 4.95 7.22 1.25
CA HIS A 26 6.38 6.94 1.19
C HIS A 26 6.60 5.47 0.82
N VAL A 27 7.14 5.22 -0.37
CA VAL A 27 7.45 3.87 -0.85
C VAL A 27 8.67 3.34 -0.10
N VAL A 28 8.53 2.19 0.53
CA VAL A 28 9.59 1.50 1.27
C VAL A 28 10.25 0.43 0.40
N TYR A 29 9.42 -0.29 -0.37
CA TYR A 29 9.89 -1.41 -1.17
C TYR A 29 8.99 -1.68 -2.37
N VAL A 30 9.60 -2.12 -3.47
CA VAL A 30 8.90 -2.47 -4.72
C VAL A 30 9.40 -3.83 -5.20
N SER A 31 8.51 -4.82 -5.26
CA SER A 31 8.80 -6.11 -5.89
C SER A 31 8.26 -6.14 -7.31
N LYS A 32 9.14 -6.03 -8.31
CA LYS A 32 8.77 -6.19 -9.72
C LYS A 32 8.43 -7.64 -10.08
N LYS A 33 9.10 -8.60 -9.45
CA LYS A 33 8.89 -10.05 -9.70
C LYS A 33 7.57 -10.55 -9.12
N MET A 34 7.25 -10.14 -7.88
CA MET A 34 6.03 -10.57 -7.17
C MET A 34 4.85 -9.61 -7.35
N ASN A 35 5.04 -8.54 -8.12
CA ASN A 35 4.06 -7.48 -8.37
C ASN A 35 3.42 -6.86 -7.11
N TYR A 36 4.22 -6.38 -6.15
CA TYR A 36 3.68 -5.61 -5.01
C TYR A 36 4.54 -4.41 -4.63
N VAL A 37 3.92 -3.45 -3.94
CA VAL A 37 4.58 -2.27 -3.35
C VAL A 37 4.23 -2.17 -1.88
N CYS A 38 5.24 -1.92 -1.05
CA CYS A 38 5.08 -1.56 0.35
C CYS A 38 5.27 -0.05 0.50
N LEU A 39 4.30 0.62 1.12
CA LEU A 39 4.34 2.07 1.35
C LEU A 39 3.80 2.44 2.74
N TYR A 40 4.34 3.51 3.31
CA TYR A 40 3.78 4.15 4.50
C TYR A 40 2.83 5.28 4.10
N ILE A 41 1.64 5.29 4.70
CA ILE A 41 0.66 6.36 4.55
C ILE A 41 0.31 6.97 5.91
N ASN A 42 -0.25 8.18 5.89
CA ASN A 42 -0.76 8.81 7.09
C ASN A 42 -2.02 8.10 7.59
N GLU A 43 -2.07 7.71 8.87
CA GLU A 43 -3.23 7.03 9.46
C GLU A 43 -4.52 7.86 9.31
N LYS A 44 -4.44 9.18 9.54
CA LYS A 44 -5.57 10.11 9.38
C LYS A 44 -6.17 10.15 7.97
N GLN A 45 -5.43 9.71 6.95
CA GLN A 45 -5.85 9.73 5.55
C GLN A 45 -6.10 8.32 4.99
N LYS A 46 -6.00 7.28 5.84
CA LYS A 46 -6.06 5.86 5.47
C LYS A 46 -7.20 5.55 4.52
N ASP A 47 -8.44 5.80 4.95
CA ASP A 47 -9.62 5.34 4.21
C ASP A 47 -9.77 6.01 2.84
N SER A 48 -9.44 7.31 2.77
CA SER A 48 -9.41 8.05 1.50
C SER A 48 -8.35 7.50 0.54
N ILE A 49 -7.15 7.23 1.04
CA ILE A 49 -6.05 6.70 0.23
C ILE A 49 -6.37 5.27 -0.25
N ILE A 50 -6.87 4.39 0.62
CA ILE A 50 -7.25 3.03 0.25
C ILE A 50 -8.34 3.05 -0.83
N SER A 51 -9.37 3.89 -0.67
CA SER A 51 -10.43 4.04 -1.68
C SER A 51 -9.87 4.45 -3.04
N LYS A 52 -8.97 5.44 -3.07
CA LYS A 52 -8.29 5.87 -4.31
C LYS A 52 -7.45 4.75 -4.93
N ILE A 53 -6.70 4.00 -4.13
CA ILE A 53 -5.89 2.88 -4.63
C ILE A 53 -6.80 1.78 -5.19
N LYS A 54 -7.88 1.39 -4.49
CA LYS A 54 -8.83 0.37 -4.98
C LYS A 54 -9.41 0.69 -6.36
N ASN A 55 -9.61 1.96 -6.67
CA ASN A 55 -10.15 2.41 -7.96
C ASN A 55 -9.10 2.43 -9.10
N LEU A 56 -7.82 2.20 -8.82
CA LEU A 56 -6.81 2.10 -9.88
C LEU A 56 -6.99 0.78 -10.65
N HIS A 57 -6.99 0.88 -11.97
CA HIS A 57 -7.00 -0.29 -12.82
C HIS A 57 -5.73 -1.15 -12.59
N GLY A 58 -5.94 -2.43 -12.32
CA GLY A 58 -4.86 -3.40 -12.14
C GLY A 58 -4.39 -3.58 -10.69
N ILE A 59 -5.11 -3.04 -9.70
CA ILE A 59 -4.95 -3.45 -8.30
C ILE A 59 -5.65 -4.79 -8.07
N GLN A 60 -5.01 -5.67 -7.31
CA GLN A 60 -5.53 -7.01 -6.99
C GLN A 60 -5.91 -7.13 -5.52
N LYS A 61 -5.04 -6.62 -4.63
CA LYS A 61 -5.20 -6.74 -3.17
C LYS A 61 -4.52 -5.57 -2.47
N ILE A 62 -5.06 -5.18 -1.33
CA ILE A 62 -4.47 -4.22 -0.41
C ILE A 62 -4.47 -4.83 0.98
N GLU A 63 -3.33 -4.81 1.66
CA GLU A 63 -3.15 -5.26 3.05
C GLU A 63 -2.64 -4.08 3.90
N LEU A 64 -3.10 -3.98 5.14
CA LEU A 64 -2.68 -2.97 6.10
C LEU A 64 -1.81 -3.62 7.19
N GLY A 65 -0.64 -3.07 7.46
CA GLY A 65 0.05 -3.31 8.74
C GLY A 65 -0.52 -2.32 9.75
N PRO A 66 -1.17 -2.75 10.84
CA PRO A 66 -0.68 -3.65 11.89
C PRO A 66 -1.47 -4.97 12.04
N GLU A 67 -2.32 -5.34 11.08
CA GLU A 67 -3.10 -6.59 11.09
C GLU A 67 -2.29 -7.81 10.59
N VAL A 68 -1.06 -7.61 10.11
CA VAL A 68 -0.15 -8.69 9.67
C VAL A 68 0.65 -9.30 10.83
N LEU A 69 0.80 -8.61 11.97
CA LEU A 69 1.52 -9.14 13.15
C LEU A 69 0.70 -10.16 13.95
N GLU A 70 -0.62 -10.04 13.95
CA GLU A 70 -1.52 -10.99 14.62
C GLU A 70 -1.81 -12.24 13.78
N ALA A 71 -1.57 -12.18 12.47
CA ALA A 71 -1.72 -13.31 11.55
C ALA A 71 -0.52 -14.27 11.50
N ILE A 72 0.51 -14.03 12.34
CA ILE A 72 1.70 -14.89 12.50
C ILE A 72 1.87 -15.29 13.99
N LYS A 73 0.76 -15.39 14.73
CA LYS A 73 0.71 -16.09 16.02
C LYS A 73 -0.03 -17.42 15.86
#